data_AF-A0A432PIR1-F1
#
_entry.id   AF-A0A432PIR1-F1
#
_cell.length_a   1.000
_cell.length_b   1.000
_cell.length_c   1.000
_cell.angle_alpha   90.00
_cell.angle_beta   90.00
_cell.angle_gamma   90.00
#
_symmetry.space_group_name_H-M   'P 1'
#
loop_
_entity.id
_entity.type
_entity.pdbx_description
1 polymer ?
#
loop_
_entity_poly.entity_id
_entity_poly.type
_entity_poly.pdbx_seq_one_letter_code
_entity_poly.pdbx_strand_id
1 'polypeptide(L)' 'MKIIRIAFNELVSMFIDDGALAFLALVLIIAIGLSVKWGLLCGSIGAGILIIGYLLILAESVARAARRKFTRK' A
#
# COMPACT_ATOMS: atom_id res chain seq x y z
N MET A 1 -24.57 7.31 1.92
CA MET A 1 -23.71 7.56 3.10
C MET A 1 -23.33 6.28 3.87
N LYS A 2 -24.22 5.30 4.07
CA LYS A 2 -23.86 4.00 4.70
C LYS A 2 -22.88 3.16 3.88
N ILE A 3 -23.09 3.03 2.57
CA ILE A 3 -22.26 2.17 1.68
C ILE A 3 -20.81 2.64 1.62
N ILE A 4 -20.58 3.95 1.45
CA ILE A 4 -19.22 4.53 1.45
C ILE A 4 -18.54 4.30 2.81
N ARG A 5 -19.28 4.48 3.92
CA ARG A 5 -18.74 4.28 5.28
C ARG A 5 -18.38 2.81 5.55
N ILE A 6 -19.18 1.87 5.05
CA ILE A 6 -18.92 0.44 5.16
C ILE A 6 -17.67 0.07 4.35
N ALA A 7 -17.60 0.50 3.09
CA ALA A 7 -16.43 0.28 2.24
C ALA A 7 -15.15 0.88 2.86
N PHE A 8 -15.24 2.05 3.48
CA PHE A 8 -14.10 2.69 4.15
C PHE A 8 -13.68 1.94 5.43
N ASN A 9 -14.64 1.47 6.23
CA ASN A 9 -14.34 0.68 7.43
C ASN A 9 -13.74 -0.69 7.06
N GLU A 10 -14.22 -1.35 6.01
CA GLU A 10 -13.62 -2.60 5.50
C GLU A 10 -12.23 -2.36 4.95
N LEU A 11 -12.01 -1.24 4.23
CA LEU A 11 -10.69 -0.86 3.76
C LEU A 11 -9.72 -0.64 4.94
N VAL A 12 -10.12 0.13 5.95
CA VAL A 12 -9.30 0.40 7.14
C VAL A 12 -9.06 -0.88 7.94
N SER A 13 -10.07 -1.73 8.12
CA SER A 13 -9.94 -3.01 8.81
C SER A 13 -8.99 -3.96 8.06
N MET A 14 -9.02 -3.96 6.73
CA MET A 14 -8.12 -4.77 5.90
C MET A 14 -6.67 -4.26 6.00
N PHE A 15 -6.47 -2.94 6.07
CA PHE A 15 -5.15 -2.34 6.29
C PHE A 15 -4.56 -2.70 7.66
N ILE A 16 -5.39 -2.79 8.70
CA ILE A 16 -4.98 -3.19 10.06
C ILE A 16 -4.63 -4.70 10.09
N ASP A 17 -5.44 -5.55 9.45
CA ASP A 17 -5.18 -7.00 9.34
C ASP A 17 -3.93 -7.32 8.48
N ASP A 18 -3.60 -6.44 7.52
CA ASP A 18 -2.45 -6.60 6.64
C ASP A 18 -1.19 -5.89 7.15
N GLY A 19 -1.11 -5.47 8.43
CA GLY A 19 -0.12 -4.54 9.00
C GLY A 19 1.34 -4.61 8.48
N ALA A 20 1.85 -5.77 8.07
CA ALA A 20 3.12 -5.90 7.34
C ALA A 20 3.20 -5.07 6.04
N LEU A 21 2.11 -4.96 5.29
CA LEU A 21 2.02 -4.22 4.03
C LEU A 21 1.96 -2.71 4.23
N ALA A 22 1.24 -2.27 5.27
CA ALA A 22 1.22 -0.86 5.66
C ALA A 22 2.62 -0.41 6.11
N PHE A 23 3.32 -1.26 6.86
CA PHE A 23 4.72 -1.04 7.22
C PHE A 23 5.62 -0.98 5.98
N LEU A 24 5.44 -1.87 5.02
CA LEU A 24 6.20 -1.86 3.75
C LEU A 24 5.99 -0.54 2.99
N ALA A 25 4.75 -0.06 2.92
CA ALA A 25 4.42 1.23 2.31
C ALA A 25 5.13 2.40 3.00
N LEU A 26 5.14 2.41 4.34
CA LEU A 26 5.85 3.41 5.13
C LEU A 26 7.37 3.37 4.87
N VAL A 27 7.97 2.18 4.88
CA VAL A 27 9.40 1.99 4.58
C VAL A 27 9.72 2.48 3.17
N LEU A 28 8.87 2.17 2.19
CA LEU A 28 9.04 2.62 0.81
C LEU A 28 9.03 4.15 0.70
N ILE A 29 8.07 4.84 1.34
CA ILE A 29 8.05 6.31 1.37
C ILE A 29 9.33 6.87 1.97
N ILE A 30 9.74 6.36 3.13
CA ILE A 30 10.92 6.87 3.85
C ILE A 30 12.18 6.65 3.01
N ALA A 31 12.35 5.45 2.45
CA ALA A 31 13.52 5.11 1.64
C ALA A 31 13.63 6.00 0.40
N ILE A 32 12.54 6.18 -0.35
CA ILE A 32 12.55 7.00 -1.57
C ILE A 32 12.64 8.49 -1.23
N GLY A 33 11.92 8.96 -0.21
CA GLY A 33 11.98 10.34 0.24
C GLY A 33 13.37 10.77 0.69
N LEU A 34 14.06 9.91 1.46
CA LEU A 34 15.46 10.15 1.84
C LEU A 34 16.41 10.10 0.64
N SER A 35 16.19 9.16 -0.28
CA SER A 35 17.00 9.04 -1.49
C SER A 35 16.89 10.28 -2.39
N VAL A 36 15.69 10.82 -2.56
CA VAL A 36 15.46 12.08 -3.30
C VAL A 36 16.07 13.27 -2.54
N LYS A 37 15.89 13.34 -1.21
CA LYS A 37 16.44 14.43 -0.38
C LYS A 37 17.98 14.49 -0.44
N TRP A 38 18.65 13.34 -0.50
CA TRP A 38 20.11 13.27 -0.59
C TRP A 38 20.63 13.35 -2.04
N GLY A 39 19.76 13.58 -3.02
CA GLY A 39 20.15 13.72 -4.42
C GLY A 39 20.55 12.41 -5.10
N LEU A 40 20.27 11.25 -4.48
CA LEU A 40 20.52 9.92 -5.06
C LEU A 40 19.53 9.61 -6.20
N LEU A 41 18.34 10.22 -6.15
CA LEU A 41 17.29 10.04 -7.16
C LEU A 41 16.75 11.41 -7.60
N CYS A 42 16.51 11.54 -8.90
CA CYS A 42 15.73 12.66 -9.43
C CYS A 42 14.28 12.58 -8.92
N GLY A 43 13.68 13.71 -8.56
CA GLY A 43 12.35 13.75 -7.94
C GLY A 43 11.26 13.08 -8.79
N SER A 44 11.32 13.21 -10.13
CA SER A 44 10.40 12.55 -11.05
C SER A 44 10.58 11.03 -11.08
N ILE A 45 11.80 10.53 -10.95
CA ILE A 45 12.08 9.08 -10.85
C ILE A 45 11.57 8.56 -9.51
N GLY A 46 11.83 9.28 -8.40
CA GLY A 46 11.32 8.93 -7.08
C GLY A 46 9.79 8.85 -7.05
N ALA A 47 9.10 9.82 -7.68
CA ALA A 47 7.66 9.79 -7.81
C ALA A 47 7.17 8.57 -8.60
N GLY A 48 7.84 8.23 -9.72
CA GLY A 48 7.52 7.03 -10.50
C GLY A 48 7.66 5.74 -9.69
N ILE A 49 8.76 5.60 -8.94
CA ILE A 49 9.00 4.45 -8.06
C ILE A 49 7.92 4.34 -6.99
N LEU A 50 7.53 5.46 -6.37
CA LEU A 50 6.47 5.46 -5.37
C LEU A 50 5.14 5.02 -5.96
N ILE A 51 4.75 5.54 -7.13
CA ILE A 51 3.50 5.14 -7.79
C ILE A 51 3.49 3.63 -8.06
N ILE A 52 4.54 3.12 -8.70
CA ILE A 52 4.63 1.68 -9.04
C ILE A 52 4.65 0.84 -7.76
N GLY A 53 5.46 1.21 -6.78
CA GLY A 53 5.58 0.47 -5.52
C GLY A 53 4.28 0.44 -4.73
N TYR A 54 3.56 1.56 -4.66
CA TYR A 54 2.24 1.60 -4.02
C TYR A 54 1.19 0.77 -4.77
N LEU A 55 1.22 0.75 -6.11
CA LEU A 55 0.34 -0.10 -6.90
C LEU A 55 0.61 -1.59 -6.65
N LEU A 56 1.87 -1.99 -6.53
CA LEU A 56 2.25 -3.37 -6.20
C LEU A 56 1.79 -3.77 -4.80
N ILE A 57 1.98 -2.89 -3.82
CA ILE A 57 1.49 -3.06 -2.45
C ILE A 57 -0.03 -3.24 -2.46
N LEU A 58 -0.75 -2.37 -3.18
CA LEU A 58 -2.21 -2.46 -3.29
C LEU A 58 -2.64 -3.77 -3.97
N ALA A 59 -1.99 -4.15 -5.07
CA ALA A 59 -2.26 -5.40 -5.77
C ALA A 59 -2.09 -6.62 -4.87
N GLU A 60 -1.01 -6.67 -4.09
CA GLU A 60 -0.77 -7.76 -3.15
C GLU A 60 -1.79 -7.77 -1.99
N SER A 61 -2.19 -6.59 -1.49
CA SER A 61 -3.25 -6.51 -0.47
C SER A 61 -4.57 -7.08 -0.99
N VAL A 62 -4.98 -6.66 -2.20
CA VAL A 62 -6.19 -7.17 -2.86
C VAL A 62 -6.08 -8.67 -3.14
N ALA A 63 -4.93 -9.13 -3.63
CA ALA A 63 -4.70 -10.54 -3.93
C ALA A 63 -4.75 -11.41 -2.66
N ARG A 64 -4.16 -10.96 -1.55
CA ARG A 64 -4.27 -11.64 -0.26
C ARG A 64 -5.69 -11.67 0.28
N ALA A 65 -6.40 -10.55 0.20
CA ALA A 65 -7.80 -10.48 0.61
C ALA A 65 -8.66 -11.47 -0.20
N ALA A 66 -8.45 -11.54 -1.52
CA ALA A 66 -9.10 -12.51 -2.39
C ALA A 66 -8.76 -13.96 -1.99
N ARG A 67 -7.48 -14.29 -1.76
CA ARG A 67 -7.05 -15.62 -1.31
C ARG A 67 -7.68 -16.04 0.02
N ARG A 68 -7.64 -15.17 1.04
CA ARG A 68 -8.26 -15.42 2.35
C ARG A 68 -9.76 -15.69 2.24
N LYS A 69 -10.45 -14.97 1.35
CA LYS A 69 -11.89 -15.17 1.10
C LYS A 69 -12.20 -16.51 0.43
N PHE A 70 -11.34 -16.99 -0.46
CA PHE A 70 -11.52 -18.28 -1.15
C PHE A 70 -11.12 -19.51 -0.33
N THR A 71 -10.17 -19.39 0.62
CA THR A 71 -9.77 -20.49 1.51
C THR A 71 -10.80 -20.81 2.61
N ARG A 72 -11.74 -19.90 2.90
CA ARG A 72 -12.78 -20.10 3.92
C ARG A 72 -14.04 -20.81 3.39
N LYS A 73 -13.95 -21.50 2.26
CA LYS A 73 -15.04 -22.28 1.66
C LYS A 73 -14.84 -23.77 1.88
#